data_AF-A0A7K2LWT3-F1
#
_entry.id   AF-A0A7K2LWT3-F1
#
_cell.length_a   1.000
_cell.length_b   1.000
_cell.length_c   1.000
_cell.angle_alpha   90.00
_cell.angle_beta   90.00
_cell.angle_gamma   90.00
#
_symmetry.space_group_name_H-M   'P 1'
#
loop_
_entity.id
_entity.type
_entity.pdbx_description
1 polymer ?
#
loop_
_entity_poly.entity_id
_entity_poly.type
_entity_poly.pdbx_seq_one_letter_code
_entity_poly.pdbx_strand_id
1 'polypeptide(L)' 'AALVRPQEAGGTVVVVAEPTLRPVQALVRWDPVGHAVRELAERAELGFPPVSRMAAVTGPPEAVAEFLRTAALPGE' A
#
# COMPACT_ATOMS: atom_id res chain seq x y z
N ALA A 1 11.57 -11.62 -1.46
CA ALA A 1 12.77 -12.36 -1.92
C ALA A 1 14.05 -11.91 -1.20
N ALA A 2 14.24 -10.63 -0.87
CA ALA A 2 15.48 -10.09 -0.29
C ALA A 2 15.94 -10.71 1.04
N LEU A 3 15.06 -11.41 1.78
CA LEU A 3 15.38 -12.10 3.03
C LEU A 3 15.65 -13.61 2.84
N VAL A 4 15.56 -14.12 1.61
CA VAL A 4 15.90 -15.53 1.31
C VAL A 4 17.41 -15.64 1.18
N ARG A 5 17.97 -16.84 1.49
CA ARG A 5 19.38 -17.12 1.25
C ARG A 5 19.75 -16.78 -0.20
N PRO A 6 20.98 -16.33 -0.46
CA PRO A 6 21.46 -16.17 -1.83
C PRO A 6 21.31 -17.46 -2.65
N GLN A 7 21.20 -17.31 -3.96
CA GLN A 7 21.05 -18.45 -4.87
C GLN A 7 22.26 -19.38 -4.78
N GLU A 8 23.47 -18.84 -4.67
CA GLU A 8 24.72 -19.59 -4.49
C GLU A 8 24.76 -20.43 -3.20
N ALA A 9 23.93 -20.07 -2.21
CA ALA A 9 23.74 -20.82 -0.97
C ALA A 9 22.48 -21.72 -1.00
N GLY A 10 21.92 -21.97 -2.18
CA GLY A 10 20.76 -22.83 -2.40
C GLY A 10 19.41 -22.22 -2.01
N GLY A 11 19.30 -20.89 -1.96
CA GLY A 11 18.05 -20.22 -1.67
C GLY A 11 17.02 -20.33 -2.80
N THR A 12 15.74 -20.52 -2.44
CA THR A 12 14.63 -20.65 -3.38
C THR A 12 13.46 -19.77 -2.95
N VAL A 13 12.83 -19.10 -3.92
CA VAL A 13 11.59 -18.33 -3.73
C VAL A 13 10.46 -19.04 -4.48
N VAL A 14 9.34 -19.28 -3.82
CA VAL A 14 8.12 -19.82 -4.44
C VAL A 14 7.00 -18.79 -4.26
N VAL A 15 6.26 -18.52 -5.34
CA VAL A 15 5.13 -17.58 -5.37
C VAL A 15 3.87 -18.37 -5.68
N VAL A 16 2.91 -18.37 -4.76
CA VAL A 16 1.60 -19.02 -4.94
C VAL A 16 0.56 -17.93 -5.10
N ALA A 17 0.32 -17.52 -6.34
CA ALA A 17 -0.60 -16.44 -6.70
C ALA A 17 -1.01 -16.56 -8.18
N GLU A 18 -2.06 -15.84 -8.58
CA GLU A 18 -2.47 -15.72 -9.98
C GLU A 18 -1.31 -15.15 -10.83
N PRO A 19 -0.81 -15.88 -11.85
CA PRO A 19 0.40 -15.50 -12.60
C PRO A 19 0.33 -14.13 -13.26
N THR A 20 -0.86 -13.69 -13.65
CA THR A 20 -1.06 -12.41 -14.37
C THR A 20 -1.05 -11.19 -13.45
N LEU A 21 -1.07 -11.37 -12.13
CA LEU A 21 -1.03 -10.26 -11.18
C LEU A 21 0.25 -9.41 -11.34
N ARG A 22 0.08 -8.09 -11.34
CA ARG A 22 1.20 -7.14 -11.50
C ARG A 22 2.35 -7.37 -10.50
N PRO A 23 2.12 -7.62 -9.19
CA PRO A 23 3.20 -7.91 -8.25
C PRO A 23 3.98 -9.20 -8.58
N VAL A 24 3.30 -10.23 -9.10
CA VAL A 24 3.94 -11.49 -9.53
C VAL A 24 4.85 -11.24 -10.72
N GLN A 25 4.36 -10.50 -11.71
CA GLN A 25 5.12 -10.14 -12.90
C GLN A 25 6.34 -9.26 -12.56
N ALA A 26 6.18 -8.32 -11.62
CA ALA A 26 7.28 -7.50 -11.13
C ALA A 26 8.36 -8.33 -10.43
N LEU A 27 7.96 -9.32 -9.62
CA LEU A 27 8.89 -10.21 -8.93
C LEU A 27 9.64 -11.11 -9.92
N VAL A 28 8.95 -11.68 -10.92
CA VAL A 28 9.56 -12.55 -11.95
C VAL A 28 10.55 -11.77 -12.81
N ARG A 29 10.24 -10.52 -13.19
CA ARG A 29 11.12 -9.64 -13.96
C ARG A 29 12.22 -8.98 -13.12
N TRP A 30 12.18 -9.15 -11.81
CA TRP A 30 13.03 -8.45 -10.86
C TRP A 30 12.99 -6.92 -11.02
N ASP A 31 11.78 -6.36 -11.16
CA ASP A 31 11.52 -4.91 -11.22
C ASP A 31 10.68 -4.41 -10.03
N PRO A 32 11.23 -4.43 -8.80
CA PRO A 32 10.53 -3.94 -7.63
C PRO A 32 10.36 -2.41 -7.63
N VAL A 33 11.29 -1.67 -8.26
CA VAL A 33 11.26 -0.20 -8.29
C VAL A 33 10.16 0.29 -9.22
N GLY A 34 10.07 -0.25 -10.45
CA GLY A 34 9.01 0.12 -11.39
C GLY A 34 7.63 -0.26 -10.88
N HIS A 35 7.51 -1.37 -10.15
CA HIS A 35 6.27 -1.71 -9.45
C HIS A 35 5.88 -0.65 -8.42
N ALA A 36 6.81 -0.26 -7.53
CA ALA A 36 6.55 0.71 -6.48
C ALA A 36 6.21 2.11 -7.03
N VAL A 37 6.91 2.58 -8.07
CA VAL A 37 6.61 3.87 -8.71
C VAL A 37 5.18 3.89 -9.26
N ARG A 38 4.78 2.82 -9.94
CA ARG A 38 3.44 2.73 -10.51
C ARG A 38 2.36 2.60 -9.44
N GLU A 39 2.60 1.78 -8.41
CA GLU A 39 1.69 1.66 -7.28
C GLU A 39 1.52 3.01 -6.56
N LEU A 40 2.61 3.78 -6.39
CA LEU A 40 2.55 5.11 -5.81
C LEU A 40 1.75 6.08 -6.68
N ALA A 41 1.93 6.05 -8.01
CA ALA A 41 1.14 6.86 -8.94
C ALA A 41 -0.36 6.51 -8.88
N GLU A 42 -0.71 5.22 -8.89
CA GLU A 42 -2.09 4.74 -8.72
C GLU A 42 -2.70 5.22 -7.39
N ARG A 43 -1.92 5.23 -6.29
CA ARG A 43 -2.37 5.79 -5.01
C ARG A 43 -2.49 7.31 -5.04
N ALA A 44 -1.61 8.00 -5.74
CA ALA A 44 -1.64 9.45 -5.92
C ALA A 44 -2.94 9.89 -6.61
N GLU A 45 -3.31 9.20 -7.68
CA GLU A 45 -4.55 9.44 -8.43
C GLU A 45 -5.81 9.32 -7.56
N LEU A 46 -5.80 8.40 -6.60
CA LEU A 46 -6.93 8.15 -5.69
C LEU A 46 -6.83 8.90 -4.35
N GLY A 47 -5.76 9.66 -4.13
CA GLY A 47 -5.53 10.35 -2.86
C GLY A 47 -5.33 9.41 -1.67
N PHE A 48 -4.82 8.20 -1.89
CA PHE A 48 -4.56 7.23 -0.81
C PHE A 48 -3.18 7.43 -0.16
N PRO A 49 -3.01 7.11 1.13
CA PRO A 49 -1.69 7.12 1.76
C PRO A 49 -0.66 6.32 0.93
N PRO A 50 0.57 6.80 0.76
CA PRO A 50 1.22 7.86 1.54
C PRO A 50 1.06 9.28 0.97
N VAL A 51 0.34 9.49 -0.14
CA VAL A 51 0.19 10.85 -0.71
C VAL A 51 -0.73 11.74 0.11
N SER A 52 -1.53 11.12 0.97
CA SER A 52 -2.45 11.78 1.89
C SER A 52 -2.22 11.30 3.33
N ARG A 53 -2.70 12.12 4.26
CA ARG A 53 -2.83 11.74 5.68
C ARG A 53 -4.25 11.28 5.91
N MET A 54 -4.43 10.06 6.42
CA MET A 54 -5.73 9.48 6.69
C MET A 54 -5.87 9.19 8.18
N ALA A 55 -7.02 9.56 8.75
CA ALA A 55 -7.45 9.15 10.08
C ALA A 55 -8.89 8.63 9.99
N ALA A 56 -9.21 7.60 10.77
CA ALA A 56 -10.56 7.05 10.86
C ALA A 56 -11.09 7.22 12.28
N VAL A 57 -12.34 7.66 12.40
CA VAL A 57 -13.06 7.78 13.68
C VAL A 57 -14.27 6.87 13.61
N THR A 58 -14.47 6.06 14.65
CA THR A 58 -15.56 5.08 14.70
C THR A 58 -16.24 5.16 16.06
N GLY A 59 -17.57 5.24 16.06
CA GLY A 59 -18.39 5.34 17.26
C GLY A 59 -19.87 5.46 16.90
N PRO A 60 -20.76 5.62 17.90
CA PRO A 60 -22.16 5.91 17.67
C PRO A 60 -22.35 7.15 16.78
N PRO A 61 -23.36 7.19 15.89
CA PRO A 61 -23.56 8.30 14.95
C PRO A 61 -23.57 9.68 15.62
N GLU A 62 -24.23 9.79 16.77
CA GLU A 62 -24.31 11.02 17.56
C GLU A 62 -22.95 11.49 18.08
N ALA A 63 -22.11 10.56 18.55
CA ALA A 63 -20.78 10.86 19.08
C ALA A 63 -19.81 11.30 17.98
N VAL A 64 -19.86 10.65 16.81
CA VAL A 64 -19.05 11.06 15.64
C VAL A 64 -19.46 12.44 15.16
N ALA A 65 -20.77 12.72 15.09
CA ALA A 65 -21.27 14.03 14.68
C ALA A 65 -20.84 15.14 15.66
N GLU A 66 -20.84 14.86 16.97
CA GLU A 66 -20.35 15.81 17.99
C GLU A 66 -18.85 16.07 17.86
N PHE A 67 -18.05 15.00 17.73
CA PHE A 67 -16.62 15.10 17.51
C PHE A 67 -16.30 16.01 16.32
N LEU A 68 -16.93 15.77 15.16
CA LEU A 68 -16.69 16.53 13.93
C LEU A 68 -17.03 18.02 14.06
N ARG A 69 -18.00 18.40 14.91
CA ARG A 69 -18.32 19.83 15.16
C ARG A 69 -17.22 20.56 15.93
N THR A 70 -16.42 19.84 16.71
CA THR A 70 -15.37 20.40 17.58
C THR A 70 -13.96 20.18 17.06
N ALA A 71 -13.78 19.27 16.10
CA ALA A 71 -12.48 18.92 15.56
C ALA A 71 -11.89 20.10 14.76
N ALA A 72 -10.67 20.50 15.11
CA ALA A 72 -9.88 21.43 14.31
C ALA A 72 -9.22 20.67 13.16
N LEU A 73 -9.93 20.56 12.03
CA LEU A 73 -9.41 19.94 10.81
C LEU A 73 -8.66 20.98 9.96
N PRO A 74 -7.63 20.57 9.19
CA PRO A 74 -7.02 21.43 8.19
C PRO A 74 -8.09 21.98 7.24
N GLY A 75 -7.92 23.23 6.79
CA GLY A 75 -8.72 23.79 5.70
C GLY A 75 -8.43 23.09 4.37
N GLU A 76 -9.22 23.43 3.34
CA GLU A 76 -8.96 23.00 1.95
C GLU A 76 -7.62 23.54 1.42
#